data_AF-A0A1F6M3X7-F1
#
_entry.id   AF-A0A1F6M3X7-F1
#
_cell.length_a   1.000
_cell.length_b   1.000
_cell.length_c   1.000
_cell.angle_alpha   90.00
_cell.angle_beta   90.00
_cell.angle_gamma   90.00
#
_symmetry.space_group_name_H-M   'P 1'
#
loop_
_entity.id
_entity.type
_entity.pdbx_description
1 polymer ?
#
loop_
_entity_poly.entity_id
_entity_poly.type
_entity_poly.pdbx_seq_one_letter_code
_entity_poly.pdbx_strand_id
1 'polypeptide(L)'
;MTFTLTIPLIIYFIFLLIFLIFIGVNLYHLVESASLTTTSFIFTFFIFASSIIVLYFTATLLIGVDWQEVLFSTENSSFQTDPF
;
A
#
# COMPACT_ATOMS: atom_id res chain seq x y z
N MET A 1 3.30 -24.79 -4.54
CA MET A 1 2.26 -23.75 -4.41
C MET A 1 2.78 -22.51 -5.11
N THR A 2 1.96 -21.82 -5.90
CA THR A 2 2.37 -20.59 -6.58
C THR A 2 1.94 -19.39 -5.73
N PHE A 3 2.90 -18.53 -5.42
CA PHE A 3 2.64 -17.27 -4.73
C PHE A 3 2.57 -16.17 -5.78
N THR A 4 1.38 -15.59 -5.97
CA THR A 4 1.14 -14.52 -6.93
C THR A 4 1.17 -13.16 -6.26
N LEU A 5 1.44 -12.11 -7.04
CA LEU A 5 1.46 -10.72 -6.60
C LEU A 5 0.12 -10.27 -6.00
N THR A 6 -0.98 -10.94 -6.31
CA THR A 6 -2.33 -10.67 -5.78
C THR A 6 -2.38 -10.62 -4.25
N ILE A 7 -1.77 -11.60 -3.57
CA ILE A 7 -1.87 -11.75 -2.11
C ILE A 7 -1.23 -10.56 -1.37
N PRO A 8 0.05 -10.20 -1.61
CA PRO A 8 0.66 -9.05 -0.94
C PRO A 8 -0.03 -7.73 -1.32
N LEU A 9 -0.53 -7.59 -2.56
CA LEU A 9 -1.20 -6.38 -3.01
C LEU A 9 -2.53 -6.15 -2.27
N ILE A 10 -3.31 -7.20 -2.01
CA ILE A 10 -4.54 -7.10 -1.21
C ILE A 10 -4.23 -6.66 0.23
N ILE A 11 -3.22 -7.24 0.86
CA ILE A 11 -2.81 -6.87 2.23
C ILE A 11 -2.39 -5.40 2.26
N TYR A 12 -1.62 -4.97 1.27
CA TYR A 12 -1.22 -3.58 1.11
C TYR A 12 -2.43 -2.64 0.95
N PHE A 13 -3.43 -3.01 0.14
CA PHE A 13 -4.66 -2.21 0.00
C PHE A 13 -5.46 -2.11 1.31
N ILE A 14 -5.53 -3.16 2.12
CA ILE A 14 -6.17 -3.12 3.45
C ILE A 14 -5.45 -2.11 4.34
N PHE A 15 -4.12 -2.15 4.36
CA PHE A 15 -3.31 -1.21 5.12
C PHE A 15 -3.53 0.24 4.64
N LEU A 16 -3.59 0.44 3.32
CA LEU A 16 -3.88 1.73 2.72
C LEU A 16 -5.27 2.25 3.15
N LEU A 17 -6.27 1.38 3.20
CA LEU A 17 -7.62 1.75 3.63
C LEU A 17 -7.67 2.19 5.10
N ILE A 18 -6.98 1.48 6.00
CA ILE A 18 -6.86 1.88 7.41
C ILE A 18 -6.21 3.26 7.50
N PHE A 19 -5.14 3.47 6.72
CA PHE A 19 -4.43 4.73 6.67
C PHE A 19 -5.32 5.88 6.15
N LEU A 20 -6.16 5.60 5.15
CA LEU A 20 -7.13 6.56 4.61
C LEU A 20 -8.21 6.95 5.63
N ILE A 21 -8.69 6.00 6.44
CA ILE A 21 -9.60 6.30 7.56
C ILE A 21 -8.89 7.18 8.59
N PHE A 22 -7.64 6.87 8.92
CA PHE A 22 -6.85 7.63 9.90
C PHE A 22 -6.67 9.09 9.46
N ILE A 23 -6.43 9.31 8.17
CA ILE A 23 -6.39 10.65 7.56
C ILE A 23 -7.73 11.37 7.73
N GLY A 24 -8.85 10.70 7.42
CA GLY A 24 -10.18 11.28 7.55
C GLY A 24 -10.47 11.72 8.99
N VAL A 25 -10.12 10.90 9.98
CA VAL A 25 -10.26 11.23 11.40
C VAL A 25 -9.38 12.42 11.79
N ASN A 26 -8.14 12.48 11.31
CA ASN A 26 -7.24 13.62 11.60
C ASN A 26 -7.73 14.93 10.96
N LEU A 27 -8.27 14.87 9.74
CA LEU A 27 -8.89 16.03 9.09
C LEU A 27 -10.15 16.49 9.84
N TYR A 28 -11.00 15.54 10.26
CA TYR A 28 -12.18 15.84 11.07
C TYR A 28 -11.79 16.53 12.38
N HIS A 29 -10.82 15.96 13.12
CA HIS A 29 -10.35 16.52 14.37
C HIS A 29 -9.74 17.92 14.18
N LEU A 30 -9.02 18.17 13.08
CA LEU A 30 -8.46 19.48 12.75
C LEU A 30 -9.55 20.53 12.50
N VAL A 31 -10.64 20.16 11.83
CA VAL A 31 -11.78 21.05 11.56
C VAL A 31 -12.60 21.28 12.82
N GLU A 32 -12.93 20.22 13.59
CA GLU A 32 -13.75 20.30 14.79
C GLU A 32 -13.06 21.07 15.92
N SER A 33 -11.78 20.82 16.16
CA SER A 33 -11.05 21.44 17.26
C SER A 33 -10.84 22.95 17.07
N ALA A 34 -11.16 23.50 15.88
CA ALA A 34 -10.88 24.89 15.47
C ALA A 34 -9.44 25.34 15.82
N SER A 35 -8.56 24.37 16.07
CA SER A 35 -7.22 24.57 16.58
C SER A 35 -6.33 24.77 15.37
N LEU A 36 -6.46 25.95 14.76
CA LEU A 36 -5.49 26.50 13.82
C LEU A 36 -4.19 26.90 14.54
N THR A 37 -3.82 26.18 15.60
CA THR A 37 -2.45 26.26 16.08
C THR A 37 -1.58 25.80 14.91
N THR A 38 -0.80 26.73 14.37
CA THR A 38 -0.04 26.57 13.13
C THR A 38 0.71 25.24 13.09
N THR A 39 1.21 24.80 14.24
CA THR A 39 1.85 23.50 14.46
C THR A 39 0.96 22.31 14.10
N SER A 40 -0.23 22.20 14.70
CA SER A 40 -1.15 21.07 14.47
C SER A 40 -1.62 21.04 13.01
N PHE A 41 -1.88 22.21 12.42
CA PHE A 41 -2.24 22.33 11.02
C PHE A 41 -1.13 21.83 10.08
N ILE A 42 0.11 22.27 10.31
CA ILE A 42 1.27 21.86 9.50
C ILE A 42 1.46 20.35 9.58
N PHE A 43 1.45 19.75 10.77
CA PHE A 43 1.65 18.30 10.90
C PHE A 43 0.55 17.50 10.20
N THR A 44 -0.72 17.85 10.38
CA THR A 44 -1.83 17.17 9.70
C THR A 44 -1.77 17.37 8.19
N PHE A 45 -1.41 18.58 7.71
CA PHE A 45 -1.24 18.86 6.29
C PHE A 45 -0.10 18.03 5.67
N PHE A 46 1.05 17.93 6.34
CA PHE A 46 2.18 17.12 5.85
C PHE A 46 1.85 15.64 5.81
N ILE A 47 1.17 15.11 6.84
CA ILE A 47 0.70 13.72 6.85
C ILE A 47 -0.27 13.51 5.69
N PHE A 48 -1.24 14.39 5.51
CA PHE A 48 -2.21 14.33 4.41
C PHE A 48 -1.56 14.37 3.02
N ALA A 49 -0.67 15.34 2.78
CA ALA A 49 0.02 15.49 1.51
C ALA A 49 0.90 14.27 1.21
N SER A 50 1.67 13.79 2.19
CA SER A 50 2.50 12.59 2.04
C SER A 50 1.65 11.36 1.70
N SER A 51 0.46 11.26 2.30
CA SER A 51 -0.47 10.17 2.04
C SER A 51 -1.03 10.18 0.61
N ILE A 52 -1.41 11.36 0.11
CA ILE A 52 -1.84 11.53 -1.29
C ILE A 52 -0.72 11.13 -2.23
N ILE A 53 0.52 11.55 -1.94
CA ILE A 53 1.69 11.20 -2.73
C ILE A 53 1.87 9.68 -2.80
N VAL A 54 1.81 8.98 -1.65
CA VAL A 54 1.89 7.51 -1.61
C VAL A 54 0.80 6.87 -2.47
N LEU A 55 -0.46 7.30 -2.31
CA LEU A 55 -1.59 6.84 -3.12
C LEU A 55 -1.38 7.03 -4.62
N TYR A 56 -0.89 8.22 -5.02
CA TYR A 56 -0.65 8.55 -6.42
C TYR A 56 0.47 7.72 -7.03
N PHE A 57 1.61 7.58 -6.33
CA PHE A 57 2.71 6.74 -6.80
C PHE A 57 2.31 5.27 -6.87
N THR A 58 1.60 4.76 -5.87
CA THR A 58 1.02 3.41 -5.89
C THR A 58 0.14 3.22 -7.12
N ALA A 59 -0.82 4.12 -7.36
CA ALA A 59 -1.69 4.02 -8.53
C ALA A 59 -0.89 4.00 -9.84
N THR A 60 0.15 4.83 -9.93
CA THR A 60 1.04 4.90 -11.11
C THR A 60 1.84 3.60 -11.30
N LEU A 61 2.41 3.05 -10.22
CA LEU A 61 3.19 1.81 -10.26
C LEU A 61 2.35 0.59 -10.62
N LEU A 62 1.04 0.62 -10.33
CA LEU A 62 0.12 -0.47 -10.66
C LEU A 62 -0.36 -0.45 -12.12
N ILE A 63 -0.08 0.62 -12.89
CA ILE A 63 -0.48 0.71 -14.30
C ILE A 63 0.32 -0.30 -15.12
N GLY A 64 -0.38 -1.25 -15.75
CA GLY A 64 0.21 -2.25 -16.63
C GLY A 64 0.90 -3.42 -15.90
N VAL A 65 0.82 -3.47 -14.57
CA VAL A 65 1.27 -4.63 -13.78
C VAL A 65 0.23 -5.73 -13.89
N ASP A 66 0.69 -6.97 -14.11
CA ASP A 66 -0.15 -8.16 -14.02
C ASP A 66 -0.29 -8.58 -12.55
N TRP A 67 -1.52 -8.58 -12.06
CA TRP A 67 -1.82 -8.89 -10.66
C TRP A 67 -1.67 -10.39 -10.36
N GLN A 68 -1.65 -11.22 -11.41
CA GLN A 68 -1.44 -12.67 -11.33
C GLN A 68 0.01 -13.06 -11.56
N GLU A 69 0.93 -12.09 -11.69
CA GLU A 69 2.36 -12.36 -11.84
C GLU A 69 2.86 -13.27 -10.70
N VAL A 70 3.50 -14.39 -11.08
CA VAL A 70 3.99 -15.40 -10.14
C VAL A 70 5.33 -14.93 -9.58
N LEU A 71 5.35 -14.61 -8.29
CA LEU A 71 6.56 -14.18 -7.58
C LEU A 71 7.43 -15.37 -7.18
N PHE A 72 6.79 -16.46 -6.75
CA PHE A 72 7.47 -17.69 -6.36
C PHE A 72 6.65 -18.89 -6.81
N SER A 73 7.21 -19.73 -7.66
CA SER A 73 6.73 -21.08 -7.89
C SER A 73 7.59 -22.06 -7.09
N THR A 74 6.99 -22.82 -6.20
CA THR A 74 7.62 -24.05 -5.69
C THR A 74 7.58 -25.08 -6.80
N GLU A 75 8.43 -24.92 -7.82
CA GLU A 75 8.77 -26.06 -8.67
C GLU A 75 9.73 -26.93 -7.88
N ASN A 76 9.36 -28.19 -7.73
CA ASN A 76 10.19 -29.18 -7.05
C ASN A 76 11.59 -29.11 -7.64
N SER A 77 12.58 -28.70 -6.84
CA SER A 77 13.97 -29.07 -7.08
C SER A 77 14.15 -30.57 -6.81
N SER A 78 13.27 -31.41 -7.37
CA SER A 78 13.56 -32.82 -7.54
C SER A 78 14.65 -32.85 -8.59
N PHE A 79 15.89 -32.83 -8.08
CA PHE A 79 17.09 -33.39 -8.68
C PHE A 79 16.76 -34.04 -10.02
N GLN A 80 17.02 -33.30 -11.10
CA GLN A 80 17.03 -33.87 -12.42
C GLN A 80 18.14 -34.92 -12.40
N THR A 81 17.80 -36.17 -12.12
CA THR A 81 18.70 -37.28 -12.41
C THR A 81 18.67 -37.40 -13.92
N ASP A 82 19.58 -36.69 -14.58
CA ASP A 82 19.85 -36.85 -16.00
C ASP A 82 20.03 -38.36 -16.28
N PRO A 83 19.19 -39.00 -17.10
CA PRO A 83 19.42 -40.37 -17.50
C PRO A 83 20.40 -40.35 -18.69
N PHE A 84 21.66 -40.63 -18.36
CA PHE A 84 22.77 -41.03 -19.24
C PHE A 84 23.30 -40.00 -20.25
#